data_AF-A0A7J8RZK0-F1
#
_entry.id   AF-A0A7J8RZK0-F1
#
_cell.length_a   1.000
_cell.length_b   1.000
_cell.length_c   1.000
_cell.angle_alpha   90.00
_cell.angle_beta   90.00
_cell.angle_gamma   90.00
#
_symmetry.space_group_name_H-M   'P 1'
#
loop_
_entity.id
_entity.type
_entity.pdbx_description
1 polymer ?
#
loop_
_entity_poly.entity_id
_entity_poly.type
_entity_poly.pdbx_seq_one_letter_code
_entity_poly.pdbx_strand_id
1 'polypeptide(L)'
;MTNLRELEIYRPFNIENFNEEELGENPPIIGSKYLYSLSIINYGEHESVDPKHLAVSFLAVQEDPMPTLEKLPNLRILKLVSFEGKEMFCSAQGFPELESLSLSGLHNLKEWNVDEGAMPSLQRLEIWECHHLKMLPEGLRFITTLKELKVTLMGKTFKHRLEEEGEDFYKVKHVPNIIFHACYLY
;
A
#
# COMPACT_ATOMS: atom_id res chain seq x y z
N MET A 1 -21.73 -17.78 -8.12
CA MET A 1 -20.95 -16.55 -7.86
C MET A 1 -20.31 -16.73 -6.49
N THR A 2 -19.01 -16.96 -6.46
CA THR A 2 -18.25 -17.21 -5.23
C THR A 2 -18.04 -15.87 -4.53
N ASN A 3 -18.50 -15.74 -3.27
CA ASN A 3 -18.30 -14.54 -2.46
C ASN A 3 -16.82 -14.47 -2.02
N LEU A 4 -15.94 -14.07 -2.93
CA LEU A 4 -14.51 -13.99 -2.70
C LEU A 4 -14.22 -12.87 -1.69
N ARG A 5 -13.79 -13.25 -0.49
CA ARG A 5 -13.46 -12.33 0.61
C ARG A 5 -12.00 -11.95 0.67
N GLU A 6 -11.14 -12.83 0.20
CA GLU A 6 -9.70 -12.70 0.24
C GLU A 6 -9.17 -12.97 -1.16
N LEU A 7 -8.27 -12.11 -1.63
CA LEU A 7 -7.60 -12.25 -2.91
C LEU A 7 -6.11 -11.99 -2.72
N GLU A 8 -5.29 -12.89 -3.25
CA GLU A 8 -3.85 -12.73 -3.33
C GLU A 8 -3.44 -12.71 -4.80
N ILE A 9 -2.74 -11.67 -5.21
CA ILE A 9 -2.26 -11.48 -6.58
C ILE A 9 -0.75 -11.66 -6.59
N TYR A 10 -0.28 -12.67 -7.30
CA TYR A 10 1.15 -13.05 -7.43
C TYR A 10 1.74 -12.69 -8.81
N ARG A 11 1.00 -11.91 -9.62
CA ARG A 11 1.37 -11.50 -10.99
C ARG A 11 1.58 -9.97 -11.04
N PRO A 12 2.25 -9.44 -12.08
CA PRO A 12 2.32 -7.98 -12.29
C PRO A 12 0.93 -7.35 -12.20
N PHE A 13 0.80 -6.34 -11.35
CA PHE A 13 -0.47 -5.65 -11.11
C PHE A 13 -0.84 -4.78 -12.31
N ASN A 14 -1.75 -5.23 -13.17
CA ASN A 14 -2.32 -4.37 -14.21
C ASN A 14 -3.63 -3.75 -13.71
N ILE A 15 -3.67 -2.41 -13.63
CA ILE A 15 -4.85 -1.63 -13.24
C ILE A 15 -6.02 -1.85 -14.21
N GLU A 16 -5.74 -2.15 -15.48
CA GLU A 16 -6.75 -2.45 -16.50
C GLU A 16 -7.49 -3.76 -16.20
N ASN A 17 -6.80 -4.78 -15.65
CA ASN A 17 -7.41 -6.05 -15.24
C ASN A 17 -8.48 -5.89 -14.14
N PHE A 18 -8.46 -4.78 -13.41
CA PHE A 18 -9.47 -4.47 -12.41
C PHE A 18 -10.70 -3.76 -13.00
N ASN A 19 -10.55 -3.15 -14.19
CA ASN A 19 -11.56 -2.36 -14.89
C ASN A 19 -12.25 -3.12 -16.06
N GLU A 20 -11.64 -4.17 -16.61
CA GLU A 20 -12.15 -4.82 -17.82
C GLU A 20 -13.36 -5.74 -17.58
N GLU A 21 -14.42 -5.53 -18.36
CA GLU A 21 -15.58 -6.42 -18.52
C GLU A 21 -15.24 -7.70 -19.33
N GLU A 22 -13.97 -8.13 -19.36
CA GLU A 22 -13.57 -9.31 -20.12
C GLU A 22 -13.84 -10.61 -19.34
N LEU A 23 -14.63 -11.48 -19.95
CA LEU A 23 -15.00 -12.83 -19.49
C LEU A 23 -13.82 -13.84 -19.47
N GLY A 24 -12.58 -13.37 -19.38
CA GLY A 24 -11.36 -14.17 -19.40
C GLY A 24 -10.44 -13.85 -18.23
N GLU A 25 -10.25 -14.83 -17.36
CA GLU A 25 -9.27 -14.92 -16.26
C GLU A 25 -9.51 -14.17 -14.93
N ASN A 26 -10.21 -13.03 -14.83
CA ASN A 26 -10.56 -12.44 -13.52
C ASN A 26 -11.92 -11.72 -13.51
N PRO A 27 -12.77 -11.88 -12.46
CA PRO A 27 -14.00 -11.11 -12.34
C PRO A 27 -13.70 -9.62 -12.04
N PRO A 28 -14.58 -8.67 -12.41
CA PRO A 28 -14.41 -7.26 -12.08
C PRO A 28 -14.38 -7.06 -10.56
N ILE A 29 -13.21 -6.77 -10.00
CA ILE A 29 -13.00 -6.65 -8.55
C ILE A 29 -13.41 -5.26 -8.04
N ILE A 30 -13.35 -4.21 -8.88
CA ILE A 30 -13.64 -2.80 -8.50
C ILE A 30 -15.06 -2.58 -7.95
N GLY A 31 -15.99 -3.49 -8.24
CA GLY A 31 -17.36 -3.47 -7.69
C GLY A 31 -17.64 -4.50 -6.60
N SER A 32 -16.64 -5.27 -6.16
CA SER A 32 -16.85 -6.38 -5.24
C SER A 32 -17.25 -5.87 -3.85
N LYS A 33 -18.51 -6.15 -3.47
CA LYS A 33 -19.00 -5.90 -2.10
C LYS A 33 -18.50 -6.92 -1.08
N TYR A 34 -17.84 -7.99 -1.53
CA TYR A 34 -17.45 -9.10 -0.66
C TYR A 34 -15.95 -9.11 -0.36
N LEU A 35 -15.13 -8.43 -1.16
CA LEU A 35 -13.68 -8.40 -0.98
C LEU A 35 -13.33 -7.59 0.28
N TYR A 36 -12.67 -8.26 1.21
CA TYR A 36 -12.32 -7.77 2.55
C TYR A 36 -10.81 -7.62 2.71
N SER A 37 -10.03 -8.54 2.12
CA SER A 37 -8.57 -8.57 2.18
C SER A 37 -7.98 -8.68 0.78
N LEU A 38 -7.00 -7.84 0.47
CA LEU A 38 -6.23 -7.88 -0.77
C LEU A 38 -4.73 -7.84 -0.46
N SER A 39 -4.01 -8.85 -0.94
CA SER A 39 -2.55 -8.88 -0.95
C SER A 39 -2.06 -8.84 -2.39
N ILE A 40 -1.23 -7.86 -2.72
CA ILE A 40 -0.56 -7.76 -4.03
C ILE A 40 0.92 -8.02 -3.80
N ILE A 41 1.46 -9.03 -4.47
CA ILE A 41 2.83 -9.50 -4.34
C ILE A 41 3.45 -9.60 -5.73
N ASN A 42 4.35 -8.67 -6.05
CA ASN A 42 5.06 -8.68 -7.33
C ASN A 42 6.49 -9.22 -7.15
N TYR A 43 6.74 -10.47 -7.55
CA TYR A 43 8.10 -11.03 -7.59
C TYR A 43 8.75 -10.72 -8.94
N GLY A 44 9.86 -9.99 -8.93
CA GLY A 44 10.69 -9.80 -10.13
C GLY A 44 11.40 -11.11 -10.53
N GLU A 45 10.98 -11.66 -11.67
CA GLU A 45 11.59 -12.72 -12.52
C GLU A 45 12.01 -14.07 -11.87
N HIS A 46 11.35 -15.15 -12.33
CA HIS A 46 12.03 -16.32 -12.92
C HIS A 46 10.99 -17.28 -13.53
N GLU A 47 10.73 -17.16 -14.84
CA GLU A 47 10.45 -18.31 -15.73
C GLU A 47 10.41 -17.82 -17.20
N SER A 48 10.98 -18.60 -18.11
CA SER A 48 11.19 -18.22 -19.51
C SER A 48 9.86 -17.94 -20.24
N VAL A 49 9.70 -16.77 -20.85
CA VAL A 49 8.50 -16.44 -21.63
C VAL A 49 8.84 -16.02 -23.05
N ASP A 50 8.03 -16.54 -23.98
CA ASP A 50 8.02 -16.36 -25.44
C ASP A 50 8.20 -14.89 -25.87
N PRO A 51 9.07 -14.59 -26.86
CA PRO A 51 9.36 -13.24 -27.33
C PRO A 51 8.15 -12.43 -27.84
N LYS A 52 6.98 -13.03 -28.08
CA LYS A 52 5.74 -12.28 -28.36
C LYS A 52 5.05 -11.71 -27.12
N HIS A 53 5.36 -12.23 -25.92
CA HIS A 53 4.93 -11.67 -24.64
C HIS A 53 5.91 -10.59 -24.13
N LEU A 54 7.13 -10.53 -24.70
CA LEU A 54 8.21 -9.62 -24.30
C LEU A 54 7.88 -8.13 -24.49
N ALA A 55 6.89 -7.79 -25.32
CA ALA A 55 6.44 -6.41 -25.47
C ALA A 55 5.53 -5.95 -24.31
N VAL A 56 4.98 -6.89 -23.53
CA VAL A 56 4.03 -6.62 -22.44
C VAL A 56 4.61 -6.96 -21.06
N SER A 57 5.65 -7.81 -20.98
CA SER A 57 6.21 -8.31 -19.71
C SER A 57 7.37 -7.50 -19.12
N PHE A 58 7.48 -6.19 -19.40
CA PHE A 58 8.44 -5.29 -18.74
C PHE A 58 7.79 -4.21 -17.86
N LEU A 59 6.49 -4.30 -17.56
CA LEU A 59 5.85 -3.37 -16.64
C LEU A 59 5.96 -3.86 -15.20
N ALA A 60 7.15 -3.70 -14.65
CA ALA A 60 7.31 -3.20 -13.30
C ALA A 60 6.39 -1.96 -13.16
N VAL A 61 5.30 -2.09 -12.41
CA VAL A 61 4.22 -1.10 -12.43
C VAL A 61 4.72 0.18 -11.76
N GLN A 62 4.94 1.23 -12.57
CA GLN A 62 5.25 2.57 -12.08
C GLN A 62 3.98 3.34 -11.65
N GLU A 63 2.81 2.91 -12.14
CA GLU A 63 1.53 3.55 -11.86
C GLU A 63 1.06 3.23 -10.46
N ASP A 64 0.64 4.27 -9.75
CA ASP A 64 0.11 4.17 -8.40
C ASP A 64 -1.17 3.32 -8.37
N PRO A 65 -1.22 2.22 -7.59
CA PRO A 65 -2.41 1.37 -7.50
C PRO A 65 -3.52 1.99 -6.64
N MET A 66 -3.20 2.97 -5.79
CA MET A 66 -4.13 3.49 -4.77
C MET A 66 -5.42 4.10 -5.36
N PRO A 67 -5.42 4.89 -6.46
CA PRO A 67 -6.64 5.47 -7.06
C PRO A 67 -7.66 4.43 -7.56
N THR A 68 -7.23 3.19 -7.76
CA THR A 68 -8.13 2.08 -8.12
C THR A 68 -8.53 1.29 -6.89
N LEU A 69 -7.58 0.97 -6.02
CA LEU A 69 -7.83 0.17 -4.82
C LEU A 69 -8.74 0.90 -3.80
N GLU A 70 -8.64 2.22 -3.73
CA GLU A 70 -9.41 3.04 -2.78
C GLU A 70 -10.91 3.05 -3.06
N LYS A 71 -11.33 2.66 -4.27
CA LYS A 71 -12.73 2.55 -4.69
C LYS A 71 -13.40 1.29 -4.17
N LEU A 72 -12.65 0.34 -3.62
CA LEU A 72 -13.17 -0.91 -3.07
C LEU A 72 -13.91 -0.63 -1.75
N PRO A 73 -15.26 -0.72 -1.73
CA PRO A 73 -16.05 -0.11 -0.66
C PRO A 73 -15.95 -0.85 0.68
N ASN A 74 -15.59 -2.14 0.67
CA ASN A 74 -15.51 -2.99 1.86
C ASN A 74 -14.10 -3.53 2.13
N LEU A 75 -13.09 -3.00 1.43
CA LEU A 75 -11.71 -3.41 1.63
C LEU A 75 -11.24 -2.96 3.01
N ARG A 76 -10.86 -3.92 3.86
CA ARG A 76 -10.45 -3.70 5.25
C ARG A 76 -8.98 -3.95 5.49
N ILE A 77 -8.39 -4.84 4.69
CA ILE A 77 -6.97 -5.19 4.79
C ILE A 77 -6.36 -5.03 3.41
N LEU A 78 -5.33 -4.19 3.33
CA LEU A 78 -4.52 -4.04 2.14
C LEU A 78 -3.07 -4.31 2.48
N LYS A 79 -2.48 -5.27 1.78
CA LYS A 79 -1.04 -5.52 1.81
C LYS A 79 -0.46 -5.28 0.42
N LEU A 80 0.38 -4.27 0.29
CA LEU A 80 1.12 -3.97 -0.92
C LEU A 80 2.57 -4.40 -0.72
N VAL A 81 3.00 -5.37 -1.50
CA VAL A 81 4.38 -5.89 -1.51
C VAL A 81 4.99 -5.62 -2.88
N SER A 82 6.15 -4.97 -2.90
CA SER A 82 6.92 -4.71 -4.13
C SER A 82 6.18 -3.82 -5.13
N PHE A 83 6.29 -2.50 -4.92
CA PHE A 83 5.84 -1.44 -5.84
C PHE A 83 7.05 -0.70 -6.40
N GLU A 84 7.05 -0.52 -7.73
CA GLU A 84 8.18 0.03 -8.49
C GLU A 84 8.02 1.52 -8.81
N GLY A 85 6.82 2.09 -8.56
CA GLY A 85 6.59 3.51 -8.68
C GLY A 85 7.22 4.32 -7.54
N LYS A 86 7.41 5.60 -7.81
CA LYS A 86 8.11 6.53 -6.90
C LYS A 86 7.16 7.28 -5.98
N GLU A 87 5.90 7.34 -6.36
CA GLU A 87 4.88 8.16 -5.71
C GLU A 87 3.60 7.34 -5.58
N MET A 88 2.90 7.52 -4.47
CA MET A 88 1.56 6.98 -4.27
C MET A 88 0.67 8.00 -3.57
N PHE A 89 -0.63 7.97 -3.88
CA PHE A 89 -1.60 8.96 -3.51
C PHE A 89 -2.91 8.30 -3.05
N CYS A 90 -3.35 8.61 -1.83
CA CYS A 90 -4.66 8.24 -1.34
C CYS A 90 -5.55 9.48 -1.30
N SER A 91 -6.67 9.47 -2.03
CA SER A 91 -7.56 10.61 -2.14
C SER A 91 -8.45 10.78 -0.91
N ALA A 92 -8.96 12.00 -0.70
CA ALA A 92 -9.98 12.25 0.30
C ALA A 92 -11.18 11.31 0.08
N GLN A 93 -11.71 10.71 1.15
CA GLN A 93 -12.76 9.69 1.12
C GLN A 93 -12.35 8.34 0.51
N GLY A 94 -11.12 8.19 0.02
CA GLY A 94 -10.57 6.90 -0.39
C GLY A 94 -10.47 5.94 0.80
N PHE A 95 -10.67 4.64 0.54
CA PHE A 95 -10.55 3.57 1.53
C PHE A 95 -11.45 3.75 2.79
N PRO A 96 -12.78 3.82 2.64
CA PRO A 96 -13.70 4.14 3.74
C PRO A 96 -13.66 3.12 4.90
N GLU A 97 -13.47 1.84 4.58
CA GLU A 97 -13.52 0.71 5.53
C GLU A 97 -12.14 0.10 5.84
N LEU A 98 -11.05 0.71 5.35
CA LEU A 98 -9.71 0.14 5.52
C LEU A 98 -9.27 0.22 6.98
N GLU A 99 -9.04 -0.94 7.59
CA GLU A 99 -8.64 -1.09 9.00
C GLU A 99 -7.13 -1.35 9.15
N SER A 100 -6.50 -1.97 8.14
CA SER A 100 -5.09 -2.38 8.18
C SER A 100 -4.41 -2.16 6.84
N LEU A 101 -3.31 -1.40 6.84
CA LEU A 101 -2.46 -1.16 5.67
C LEU A 101 -1.03 -1.64 5.96
N SER A 102 -0.50 -2.45 5.04
CA SER A 102 0.89 -2.91 5.08
C SER A 102 1.60 -2.53 3.78
N LEU A 103 2.68 -1.76 3.89
CA LEU A 103 3.58 -1.40 2.80
C LEU A 103 4.91 -2.12 3.01
N SER A 104 5.25 -3.07 2.13
CA SER A 104 6.39 -3.99 2.30
C SER A 104 7.31 -4.02 1.08
N GLY A 105 8.57 -3.63 1.23
CA GLY A 105 9.56 -3.72 0.15
C GLY A 105 9.26 -2.79 -1.03
N LEU A 106 8.65 -1.63 -0.78
CA LEU A 106 8.43 -0.60 -1.80
C LEU A 106 9.72 0.21 -1.97
N HIS A 107 10.77 -0.44 -2.49
CA HIS A 107 12.10 0.13 -2.48
C HIS A 107 12.23 1.40 -3.32
N ASN A 108 11.40 1.61 -4.35
CA ASN A 108 11.45 2.79 -5.20
C ASN A 108 10.54 3.94 -4.74
N LEU A 109 9.65 3.69 -3.78
CA LEU A 109 8.73 4.69 -3.25
C LEU A 109 9.51 5.79 -2.51
N LYS A 110 9.34 7.03 -2.95
CA LYS A 110 9.98 8.23 -2.38
C LYS A 110 8.98 9.10 -1.64
N GLU A 111 7.79 9.23 -2.18
CA GLU A 111 6.74 10.09 -1.66
C GLU A 111 5.44 9.32 -1.51
N TRP A 112 4.83 9.44 -0.34
CA TRP A 112 3.49 8.94 -0.08
C TRP A 112 2.64 10.13 0.35
N ASN A 113 1.61 10.41 -0.45
CA ASN A 113 0.67 11.49 -0.24
C ASN A 113 -0.67 10.90 0.22
N VAL A 114 -1.24 11.49 1.27
CA VAL A 114 -2.54 11.11 1.83
C VAL A 114 -3.29 12.40 2.08
N ASP A 115 -4.42 12.55 1.41
CA ASP A 115 -5.29 13.69 1.60
C ASP A 115 -6.00 13.64 2.96
N GLU A 116 -6.39 14.81 3.46
CA GLU A 116 -7.27 14.89 4.63
C GLU A 116 -8.61 14.20 4.33
N GLY A 117 -9.00 13.27 5.21
CA GLY A 117 -10.23 12.48 5.06
C GLY A 117 -10.05 11.15 4.32
N ALA A 118 -8.83 10.79 3.88
CA ALA A 118 -8.51 9.45 3.43
C ALA A 118 -8.46 8.44 4.61
N MET A 119 -8.81 7.18 4.35
CA MET A 119 -8.68 6.05 5.29
C MET A 119 -9.24 6.32 6.72
N PRO A 120 -10.49 6.80 6.87
CA PRO A 120 -11.02 7.22 8.16
C PRO A 120 -11.09 6.09 9.21
N SER A 121 -11.09 4.84 8.78
CA SER A 121 -11.23 3.65 9.64
C SER A 121 -9.90 2.95 9.99
N LEU A 122 -8.76 3.50 9.55
CA LEU A 122 -7.46 2.82 9.66
C LEU A 122 -7.00 2.70 11.11
N GLN A 123 -6.72 1.47 11.53
CA GLN A 123 -6.30 1.15 12.90
C GLN A 123 -4.85 0.68 12.99
N ARG A 124 -4.32 0.07 11.94
CA ARG A 124 -2.95 -0.45 11.89
C ARG A 124 -2.25 -0.05 10.60
N LEU A 125 -1.05 0.49 10.74
CA LEU A 125 -0.15 0.79 9.64
C LEU A 125 1.19 0.09 9.87
N GLU A 126 1.60 -0.74 8.92
CA GLU A 126 2.92 -1.37 8.90
C GLU A 126 3.72 -0.86 7.69
N ILE A 127 4.93 -0.39 7.96
CA ILE A 127 5.90 0.02 6.93
C ILE A 127 7.15 -0.82 7.13
N TRP A 128 7.47 -1.63 6.13
CA TRP A 128 8.56 -2.59 6.18
C TRP A 128 9.45 -2.45 4.93
N GLU A 129 10.74 -2.18 5.12
CA GLU A 129 11.75 -2.22 4.05
C GLU A 129 11.55 -1.22 2.89
N CYS A 130 10.87 -0.09 3.14
CA CYS A 130 10.64 0.99 2.16
C CYS A 130 11.78 2.04 2.19
N HIS A 131 13.02 1.63 1.90
CA HIS A 131 14.23 2.42 2.21
C HIS A 131 14.32 3.83 1.59
N HIS A 132 13.63 4.11 0.47
CA HIS A 132 13.66 5.43 -0.17
C HIS A 132 12.52 6.36 0.27
N LEU A 133 11.57 5.88 1.06
CA LEU A 133 10.48 6.69 1.58
C LEU A 133 11.06 7.64 2.65
N LYS A 134 11.04 8.94 2.36
CA LYS A 134 11.76 9.93 3.17
C LYS A 134 11.03 10.31 4.46
N MET A 135 9.70 10.33 4.41
CA MET A 135 8.84 10.83 5.48
C MET A 135 7.43 10.26 5.36
N LEU A 136 6.65 10.40 6.43
CA LEU A 136 5.23 10.08 6.41
C LEU A 136 4.39 11.24 5.84
N PRO A 137 3.26 10.93 5.17
CA PRO A 137 2.34 11.94 4.64
C PRO A 137 1.77 12.83 5.73
N GLU A 138 1.51 14.10 5.39
CA GLU A 138 0.82 15.03 6.30
C GLU A 138 -0.58 14.54 6.70
N GLY A 139 -1.29 13.87 5.80
CA GLY A 139 -2.64 13.36 6.02
C GLY A 139 -2.76 12.42 7.23
N LEU A 140 -1.69 11.71 7.60
CA LEU A 140 -1.73 10.77 8.74
C LEU A 140 -2.11 11.44 10.05
N ARG A 141 -1.80 12.74 10.23
CA ARG A 141 -2.15 13.48 11.45
C ARG A 141 -3.66 13.54 11.72
N PHE A 142 -4.47 13.31 10.69
CA PHE A 142 -5.93 13.35 10.76
C PHE A 142 -6.57 11.98 10.99
N ILE A 143 -5.80 10.89 10.87
CA ILE A 143 -6.28 9.52 11.06
C ILE A 143 -6.27 9.17 12.55
N THR A 144 -7.14 9.83 13.31
CA THR A 144 -7.24 9.67 14.77
C THR A 144 -7.67 8.27 15.22
N THR A 145 -8.12 7.42 14.29
CA THR A 145 -8.44 6.00 14.50
C THR A 145 -7.22 5.09 14.54
N LEU A 146 -6.04 5.58 14.13
CA LEU A 146 -4.80 4.80 14.06
C LEU A 146 -4.32 4.44 15.46
N LYS A 147 -4.30 3.14 15.76
CA LYS A 147 -3.92 2.58 17.07
C LYS A 147 -2.48 2.10 17.09
N GLU A 148 -1.98 1.62 15.95
CA GLU A 148 -0.65 1.05 15.85
C GLU A 148 0.07 1.50 14.58
N LEU A 149 1.29 1.98 14.76
CA LEU A 149 2.26 2.20 13.69
C LEU A 149 3.48 1.32 13.95
N LYS A 150 3.74 0.40 13.03
CA LYS A 150 4.92 -0.47 13.07
C LYS A 150 5.86 -0.11 11.92
N VAL A 151 7.09 0.23 12.29
CA VAL A 151 8.15 0.61 11.35
C VAL A 151 9.29 -0.40 11.50
N THR A 152 9.54 -1.18 10.44
CA THR A 152 10.49 -2.30 10.47
C THR A 152 11.51 -2.18 9.35
N LEU A 153 12.79 -2.42 9.64
CA LEU A 153 13.88 -2.41 8.64
C LEU A 153 13.88 -1.11 7.79
N MET A 154 13.57 0.03 8.41
CA MET A 154 13.67 1.36 7.78
C MET A 154 14.99 2.05 8.14
N GLY A 155 15.35 3.08 7.39
CA GLY A 155 16.55 3.89 7.64
C GLY A 155 16.53 4.57 9.01
N LYS A 156 17.70 4.79 9.61
CA LYS A 156 17.81 5.40 10.94
C LYS A 156 17.26 6.82 10.95
N THR A 157 17.51 7.58 9.88
CA THR A 157 16.98 8.94 9.69
C THR A 157 15.45 8.96 9.67
N PHE A 158 14.81 8.01 8.96
CA PHE A 158 13.35 7.89 8.93
C PHE A 158 12.78 7.63 10.32
N LYS A 159 13.38 6.69 11.07
CA LYS A 159 12.99 6.42 12.45
C LYS A 159 13.09 7.68 13.34
N HIS A 160 14.22 8.40 13.31
CA HIS A 160 14.42 9.58 14.15
C HIS A 160 13.40 10.69 13.89
N ARG A 161 12.90 10.83 12.66
CA ARG A 161 11.83 11.81 12.36
C ARG A 161 10.53 11.51 13.09
N LEU A 162 10.30 10.25 13.48
CA LEU A 162 9.09 9.75 14.13
C LEU A 162 9.24 9.54 15.64
N GLU A 163 10.42 9.75 16.21
CA GLU A 163 10.63 9.74 17.67
C GLU A 163 10.20 11.07 18.30
N GLU A 164 10.07 11.11 19.63
CA GLU A 164 9.82 12.36 20.36
C GLU A 164 10.84 13.43 19.96
N GLU A 165 10.37 14.67 19.73
CA GLU A 165 11.15 15.79 19.18
C GLU A 165 11.54 15.68 17.69
N GLY A 166 11.24 14.55 17.03
CA GLY A 166 11.42 14.36 15.59
C GLY A 166 10.52 15.28 14.75
N GLU A 167 11.04 15.71 13.59
CA GLU A 167 10.36 16.64 12.69
C GLU A 167 8.96 16.18 12.26
N ASP A 168 8.72 14.88 12.14
CA ASP A 168 7.45 14.29 11.70
C ASP A 168 6.62 13.72 12.86
N PHE A 169 7.09 13.81 14.12
CA PHE A 169 6.41 13.21 15.25
C PHE A 169 4.99 13.72 15.43
N TYR A 170 4.74 15.00 15.12
CA TYR A 170 3.41 15.59 15.20
C TYR A 170 2.37 14.90 14.30
N LYS A 171 2.80 14.18 13.26
CA LYS A 171 1.94 13.39 12.37
C LYS A 171 1.44 12.11 13.01
N VAL A 172 2.17 11.59 13.99
CA VAL A 172 1.91 10.28 14.62
C VAL A 172 1.75 10.36 16.14
N LYS A 173 1.88 11.54 16.75
CA LYS A 173 1.75 11.75 18.21
C LYS A 173 0.41 11.28 18.81
N HIS A 174 -0.62 11.11 17.99
CA HIS A 174 -1.94 10.63 18.41
C HIS A 174 -2.01 9.09 18.44
N VAL A 175 -1.02 8.40 17.89
CA VAL A 175 -0.96 6.94 17.81
C VAL A 175 -0.45 6.39 19.14
N PRO A 176 -1.22 5.56 19.87
CA PRO A 176 -0.85 5.09 21.19
C PRO A 176 0.27 4.03 21.18
N ASN A 177 0.45 3.30 20.08
CA ASN A 177 1.47 2.25 19.97
C ASN A 177 2.34 2.47 18.73
N ILE A 178 3.56 2.97 18.92
CA ILE A 178 4.57 3.14 17.86
C ILE A 178 5.71 2.17 18.12
N ILE A 179 5.91 1.21 17.21
CA ILE A 179 6.91 0.15 17.36
C ILE A 179 7.96 0.30 16.27
N PHE A 180 9.24 0.34 16.68
CA PHE A 180 10.38 0.28 15.77
C PHE A 180 11.11 -1.05 15.91
N HIS A 181 11.33 -1.74 14.79
CA HIS A 181 12.09 -3.00 14.76
C HIS A 181 13.22 -2.93 13.73
N ALA A 182 14.44 -3.30 14.14
CA ALA A 182 15.60 -3.38 13.24
C ALA A 182 15.89 -2.11 12.41
N CYS A 183 15.52 -0.92 12.90
CA CYS A 183 15.75 0.36 12.22
C CYS A 183 17.10 0.97 12.63
N TYR A 184 18.20 0.30 12.27
CA TYR A 184 19.56 0.66 12.74
C TYR A 184 20.57 0.87 11.60
N LEU A 185 20.20 0.62 10.35
CA LEU A 185 21.10 0.68 9.20
C LEU A 185 20.73 1.88 8.31
N TYR A 186 21.77 2.59 7.85
CA TYR A 186 21.79 3.85 7.08
C TYR A 186 21.38 5.10 7.88
#